data_AF-A0AAV2T7V1-F1
#
_entry.id   AF-A0AAV2T7V1-F1
#
_cell.length_a   1.000
_cell.length_b   1.000
_cell.length_c   1.000
_cell.angle_alpha   90.00
_cell.angle_beta   90.00
_cell.angle_gamma   90.00
#
_symmetry.space_group_name_H-M   'P 1'
#
loop_
_entity.id
_entity.type
_entity.pdbx_description
1 polymer ?
#
loop_
_entity_poly.entity_id
_entity_poly.type
_entity_poly.pdbx_seq_one_letter_code
_entity_poly.pdbx_strand_id
1 'polypeptide(L)'
;MDCVTACGCTSPVEQAQLATHLKHLPQIMDGLKKFGDRMVDILGDHGALSQELLASMELVLTLPSWLHSYESRFEIQKAIVQVQPEVQKLSKLLESYIQHLQQVQANLNRTDEKIQTFTSAVGTLARLTGAGE
;
A
#
# COMPACT_ATOMS: atom_id res chain seq x y z
N MET A 1 39.97 -8.36 -42.76
CA MET A 1 40.45 -7.64 -41.56
C MET A 1 40.14 -6.19 -41.84
N ASP A 2 39.08 -5.57 -41.31
CA ASP A 2 38.50 -5.72 -39.99
C ASP A 2 36.98 -5.44 -40.03
N CYS A 3 36.21 -6.27 -39.34
CA CYS A 3 34.81 -6.00 -39.02
C CYS A 3 34.71 -5.84 -37.50
N VAL A 4 35.29 -4.75 -37.00
CA VAL A 4 35.19 -4.32 -35.61
C VAL A 4 34.32 -3.07 -35.65
N THR A 5 33.04 -3.16 -35.25
CA THR A 5 32.19 -2.09 -34.64
C THR A 5 30.67 -2.28 -34.75
N ALA A 6 30.14 -3.42 -35.23
CA ALA A 6 28.69 -3.57 -35.43
C ALA A 6 27.96 -4.55 -34.48
N CYS A 7 28.49 -4.86 -33.30
CA CYS A 7 27.76 -5.67 -32.32
C CYS A 7 27.82 -5.00 -30.96
N GLY A 8 26.69 -4.47 -30.50
CA GLY A 8 26.50 -3.89 -29.17
C GLY A 8 26.54 -4.95 -28.07
N CYS A 9 27.64 -5.69 -27.98
CA CYS A 9 27.88 -6.66 -26.92
C CYS A 9 28.20 -5.87 -25.64
N THR A 10 27.23 -5.82 -24.71
CA THR A 10 27.46 -5.40 -23.34
C THR A 10 28.60 -6.21 -22.72
N SER A 11 29.47 -5.56 -21.94
CA SER A 11 30.60 -6.26 -21.36
C SER A 11 30.10 -7.35 -20.38
N PRO A 12 30.85 -8.44 -20.17
CA PRO A 12 30.47 -9.50 -19.21
C PRO A 12 30.21 -8.96 -17.80
N VAL A 13 30.89 -7.87 -17.42
CA VAL A 13 30.70 -7.17 -16.15
C VAL A 13 29.33 -6.48 -16.09
N GLU A 14 28.91 -5.82 -17.18
CA GLU A 14 27.60 -5.16 -17.27
C GLU A 14 26.46 -6.19 -17.26
N GLN A 15 26.65 -7.34 -17.89
CA GLN A 15 25.67 -8.44 -17.86
C GLN A 15 25.54 -9.06 -16.46
N ALA A 16 26.66 -9.29 -15.76
CA ALA A 16 26.64 -9.79 -14.38
C ALA A 16 26.00 -8.80 -13.40
N GLN A 17 26.27 -7.50 -13.58
CA GLN A 17 25.62 -6.44 -12.80
C GLN A 17 24.12 -6.39 -13.07
N LEU A 18 23.69 -6.45 -14.34
CA LEU A 18 22.27 -6.48 -14.69
C LEU A 18 21.57 -7.71 -14.10
N ALA A 19 22.15 -8.91 -14.24
CA ALA A 19 21.60 -10.13 -13.66
C ALA A 19 21.47 -10.04 -12.13
N THR A 20 22.47 -9.44 -11.46
CA THR A 20 22.44 -9.21 -10.02
C THR A 20 21.30 -8.27 -9.64
N HIS A 21 21.10 -7.15 -10.36
CA HIS A 21 19.99 -6.24 -10.09
C HIS A 21 18.62 -6.90 -10.31
N LEU A 22 18.47 -7.64 -11.41
CA LEU A 22 17.22 -8.33 -11.75
C LEU A 22 16.85 -9.40 -10.71
N LYS A 23 17.83 -10.06 -10.09
CA LYS A 23 17.60 -11.07 -9.05
C LYS A 23 16.89 -10.52 -7.80
N HIS A 24 17.08 -9.24 -7.49
CA HIS A 24 16.49 -8.63 -6.29
C HIS A 24 15.08 -8.08 -6.53
N LEU A 25 14.68 -7.84 -7.79
CA LEU A 25 13.37 -7.26 -8.12
C LEU A 25 12.18 -8.04 -7.55
N PRO A 26 12.12 -9.39 -7.60
CA PRO A 26 10.99 -10.12 -7.02
C PRO A 26 10.86 -9.90 -5.51
N GLN A 27 11.98 -9.85 -4.78
CA GLN A 27 11.98 -9.61 -3.33
C GLN A 27 11.53 -8.18 -3.00
N ILE A 28 11.97 -7.20 -3.78
CA ILE A 28 11.54 -5.80 -3.61
C ILE A 28 10.03 -5.68 -3.87
N MET A 29 9.52 -6.28 -4.95
CA MET A 29 8.10 -6.24 -5.29
C MET A 29 7.23 -6.93 -4.24
N ASP A 30 7.65 -8.11 -3.75
CA ASP A 30 6.98 -8.81 -2.65
C ASP A 30 6.97 -7.97 -1.36
N GLY A 31 8.09 -7.33 -1.02
CA GLY A 31 8.18 -6.43 0.12
C GLY A 31 7.22 -5.24 0.03
N LEU A 32 7.13 -4.61 -1.15
CA LEU A 32 6.21 -3.48 -1.39
C LEU A 32 4.74 -3.92 -1.31
N LYS A 33 4.39 -5.10 -1.84
CA LYS A 33 3.03 -5.64 -1.78
C LYS A 33 2.62 -5.92 -0.33
N LYS A 34 3.47 -6.62 0.43
CA LYS A 34 3.24 -6.91 1.86
C LYS A 34 3.16 -5.66 2.71
N PHE A 35 3.95 -4.64 2.39
CA PHE A 35 3.84 -3.35 3.06
C PHE A 35 2.48 -2.70 2.78
N GLY A 36 2.03 -2.71 1.53
CA GLY A 36 0.69 -2.25 1.14
C GLY A 36 -0.43 -2.97 1.90
N ASP A 37 -0.40 -4.30 1.94
CA ASP A 37 -1.38 -5.11 2.68
C ASP A 37 -1.45 -4.69 4.16
N ARG A 38 -0.29 -4.62 4.83
CA ARG A 38 -0.21 -4.21 6.24
C ARG A 38 -0.77 -2.81 6.49
N MET A 39 -0.53 -1.88 5.57
CA MET A 39 -1.05 -0.52 5.69
C MET A 39 -2.58 -0.50 5.54
N VAL A 40 -3.14 -1.29 4.63
CA VAL A 40 -4.60 -1.44 4.48
C VAL A 40 -5.21 -2.03 5.75
N ASP A 41 -4.61 -3.06 6.32
CA ASP A 41 -5.07 -3.69 7.56
C ASP A 41 -5.08 -2.68 8.72
N ILE A 42 -3.95 -1.98 8.95
CA ILE A 42 -3.82 -0.97 10.02
C ILE A 42 -4.86 0.13 9.86
N LEU A 43 -5.02 0.68 8.65
CA LEU A 43 -5.99 1.74 8.41
C LEU A 43 -7.43 1.23 8.53
N GLY A 44 -7.68 -0.03 8.17
CA GLY A 44 -8.96 -0.71 8.36
C GLY A 44 -9.34 -0.81 9.83
N ASP A 45 -8.41 -1.25 10.68
CA ASP A 45 -8.62 -1.32 12.14
C ASP A 45 -8.91 0.06 12.75
N HIS A 46 -8.17 1.09 12.33
CA HIS A 46 -8.42 2.46 12.78
C HIS A 46 -9.75 3.00 12.26
N GLY A 47 -10.14 2.60 11.04
CA GLY A 47 -11.44 2.91 10.46
C GLY A 47 -12.57 2.31 11.30
N ALA A 48 -12.48 1.03 11.65
CA ALA A 48 -13.43 0.34 12.52
C ALA A 48 -13.55 1.02 13.90
N LEU A 49 -12.40 1.31 14.54
CA LEU A 49 -12.38 2.01 15.82
C LEU A 49 -13.04 3.40 15.74
N SER A 50 -12.82 4.15 14.65
CA SER A 50 -13.45 5.46 14.45
C SER A 50 -14.99 5.35 14.36
N GLN A 51 -15.50 4.29 13.72
CA GLN A 51 -16.94 4.04 13.62
C GLN A 51 -17.54 3.60 14.96
N GLU A 52 -16.84 2.75 15.71
CA GLU A 52 -17.25 2.37 17.06
C GLU A 52 -17.30 3.57 18.02
N LEU A 53 -16.34 4.48 17.91
CA LEU A 53 -16.33 5.72 18.69
C LEU A 53 -17.52 6.61 18.34
N LEU A 54 -17.85 6.76 17.05
CA LEU A 54 -19.03 7.51 16.60
C LEU A 54 -20.34 6.91 17.11
N ALA A 55 -20.48 5.59 17.00
CA ALA A 55 -21.64 4.87 17.51
C ALA A 55 -21.78 5.02 19.04
N SER A 56 -20.65 4.97 19.75
CA SER A 56 -20.62 5.18 21.21
C SER A 56 -21.06 6.60 21.59
N MET A 57 -20.57 7.61 20.86
CA MET A 57 -20.99 9.00 21.04
C MET A 57 -22.50 9.18 20.81
N GLU A 58 -23.03 8.58 19.76
CA GLU A 58 -24.47 8.62 19.45
C GLU A 58 -25.31 7.91 20.52
N LEU A 59 -24.86 6.76 21.01
CA LEU A 59 -25.50 6.08 22.12
C LEU A 59 -25.55 6.96 23.38
N VAL A 60 -24.42 7.61 23.72
CA VAL A 60 -24.35 8.51 24.87
C VAL A 60 -25.35 9.67 24.75
N LEU A 61 -25.52 10.23 23.55
CA LEU A 61 -26.47 11.31 23.30
C LEU A 61 -27.94 10.87 23.35
N THR A 62 -28.22 9.60 23.10
CA THR A 62 -29.58 9.04 23.06
C THR A 62 -30.02 8.41 24.37
N LEU A 63 -29.10 8.15 25.30
CA LEU A 63 -29.42 7.55 26.61
C LEU A 63 -30.12 8.55 27.56
N PRO A 64 -31.40 8.31 27.94
CA PRO A 64 -32.17 9.26 28.73
C PRO A 64 -31.71 9.42 30.19
N SER A 65 -30.93 8.48 30.74
CA SER A 65 -30.86 8.28 32.20
C SER A 65 -29.47 8.05 32.82
N TRP A 66 -28.36 8.18 32.10
CA TRP A 66 -27.06 7.68 32.62
C TRP A 66 -26.30 8.64 33.56
N LEU A 67 -26.75 9.89 33.74
CA LEU A 67 -26.15 10.86 34.68
C LEU A 67 -27.19 11.50 35.58
N HIS A 68 -26.92 11.54 36.88
CA HIS A 68 -27.82 12.11 37.89
C HIS A 68 -27.82 13.64 37.93
N SER A 69 -26.81 14.31 37.33
CA SER A 69 -26.73 15.77 37.26
C SER A 69 -26.98 16.28 35.84
N TYR A 70 -27.75 17.37 35.72
CA TYR A 70 -27.97 18.06 34.44
C TYR A 70 -26.67 18.68 33.89
N GLU A 71 -25.85 19.26 34.77
CA GLU A 71 -24.58 19.90 34.41
C GLU A 71 -23.58 18.92 33.77
N SER A 72 -23.42 17.72 34.34
CA SER A 72 -22.55 16.69 33.77
C SER A 72 -23.06 16.21 32.41
N ARG A 73 -24.39 16.13 32.21
CA ARG A 73 -24.96 15.80 30.89
C ARG A 73 -24.64 16.87 29.86
N PHE A 74 -24.82 18.13 30.23
CA PHE A 74 -24.56 19.27 29.35
C PHE A 74 -23.10 19.31 28.90
N GLU A 75 -22.14 19.18 29.82
CA GLU A 75 -20.72 19.21 29.46
C GLU A 75 -20.30 18.02 28.60
N ILE A 76 -20.83 16.81 28.84
CA ILE A 76 -20.55 15.66 27.97
C ILE A 76 -21.16 15.84 26.59
N GLN A 77 -22.42 16.29 26.50
CA GLN A 77 -23.06 16.55 25.22
C GLN A 77 -22.27 17.59 24.41
N LYS A 78 -21.84 18.66 25.07
CA LYS A 78 -21.00 19.70 24.46
C LYS A 78 -19.67 19.13 23.97
N ALA A 79 -18.99 18.30 24.75
CA ALA A 79 -17.76 17.64 24.34
C ALA A 79 -17.97 16.73 23.12
N ILE A 80 -19.05 15.94 23.10
CA ILE A 80 -19.38 15.06 21.97
C ILE A 80 -19.66 15.87 20.71
N VAL A 81 -20.49 16.92 20.79
CA VAL A 81 -20.82 17.77 19.64
C VAL A 81 -19.57 18.45 19.06
N GLN A 82 -18.55 18.72 19.89
CA GLN A 82 -17.27 19.26 19.43
C GLN A 82 -16.37 18.21 18.75
N VAL A 83 -16.30 16.99 19.29
CA VAL A 83 -15.36 15.95 18.84
C VAL A 83 -15.92 15.11 17.69
N GLN A 84 -17.22 14.83 17.68
CA GLN A 84 -17.88 13.96 16.70
C GLN A 84 -17.59 14.35 15.24
N PRO A 85 -17.63 15.64 14.83
CA PRO A 85 -17.31 16.03 13.46
C PRO A 85 -15.86 15.72 13.06
N GLU A 86 -14.92 15.81 14.00
CA GLU A 86 -13.50 15.52 13.74
C GLU A 86 -13.26 14.02 13.59
N VAL A 87 -13.94 13.19 14.39
CA VAL A 87 -13.91 11.73 14.22
C VAL A 87 -14.54 11.31 12.90
N GLN A 88 -15.64 11.96 12.47
CA GLN A 88 -16.24 11.72 11.15
C GLN A 88 -15.29 12.08 10.00
N LYS A 89 -14.58 13.22 10.10
CA LYS A 89 -13.56 13.60 9.11
C LYS A 89 -12.43 12.59 9.07
N LEU A 90 -11.93 12.17 10.23
CA LEU A 90 -10.90 11.13 10.33
C LEU A 90 -11.36 9.83 9.67
N SER A 91 -12.58 9.38 9.96
CA SER A 91 -13.12 8.14 9.38
C SER A 91 -13.15 8.17 7.84
N LYS A 92 -13.64 9.27 7.27
CA LYS A 92 -13.67 9.48 5.81
C LYS A 92 -12.27 9.55 5.19
N LEU A 93 -11.33 10.15 5.92
CA LEU A 93 -9.93 10.26 5.48
C LEU A 93 -9.26 8.88 5.48
N LEU A 94 -9.49 8.06 6.50
CA LEU A 94 -9.00 6.67 6.55
C LEU A 94 -9.56 5.84 5.39
N GLU A 95 -10.87 5.94 5.11
CA GLU A 95 -11.49 5.26 3.97
C GLU A 95 -10.88 5.68 2.63
N SER A 96 -10.65 6.98 2.42
CA SER A 96 -10.00 7.52 1.23
C SER A 96 -8.57 6.98 1.07
N TYR A 97 -7.80 6.90 2.16
CA TYR A 97 -6.45 6.34 2.12
C TYR A 97 -6.44 4.85 1.79
N ILE A 98 -7.39 4.07 2.31
CA ILE A 98 -7.53 2.65 1.96
C ILE A 98 -7.77 2.49 0.46
N GLN A 99 -8.68 3.28 -0.12
CA GLN A 99 -8.94 3.26 -1.57
C GLN A 99 -7.69 3.62 -2.38
N HIS A 100 -6.94 4.63 -1.94
CA HIS A 100 -5.69 5.01 -2.58
C HIS A 100 -4.64 3.89 -2.54
N LEU A 101 -4.47 3.24 -1.38
CA LEU A 101 -3.55 2.12 -1.23
C LEU A 101 -3.94 0.92 -2.11
N GLN A 102 -5.22 0.59 -2.18
CA GLN A 102 -5.72 -0.46 -3.08
C GLN A 102 -5.40 -0.15 -4.55
N GLN A 103 -5.52 1.11 -4.96
CA GLN A 103 -5.14 1.55 -6.30
C GLN A 103 -3.63 1.44 -6.54
N VAL A 104 -2.81 1.80 -5.56
CA VAL A 104 -1.34 1.62 -5.61
C VAL A 104 -1.00 0.15 -5.73
N GLN A 105 -1.69 -0.72 -5.00
CA GLN A 105 -1.45 -2.16 -5.02
C GLN A 105 -1.83 -2.79 -6.36
N ALA A 106 -2.92 -2.36 -6.98
CA ALA A 106 -3.26 -2.75 -8.35
C ALA A 106 -2.17 -2.34 -9.35
N ASN A 107 -1.59 -1.14 -9.18
CA ASN A 107 -0.49 -0.67 -10.02
C ASN A 107 0.81 -1.45 -9.78
N LEU A 108 1.11 -1.81 -8.53
CA LEU A 108 2.25 -2.65 -8.18
C LEU A 108 2.10 -4.05 -8.79
N ASN A 109 0.91 -4.64 -8.75
CA ASN A 109 0.65 -5.96 -9.37
C ASN A 109 0.88 -5.92 -10.88
N ARG A 110 0.36 -4.91 -11.59
CA ARG A 110 0.63 -4.71 -13.03
C ARG A 110 2.11 -4.48 -13.32
N THR A 111 2.82 -3.81 -12.42
CA THR A 111 4.26 -3.56 -12.58
C THR A 111 5.05 -4.85 -12.41
N ASP A 112 4.68 -5.69 -11.44
CA ASP A 112 5.29 -7.00 -11.22
C ASP A 112 5.11 -7.92 -12.44
N GLU A 113 3.91 -7.97 -13.02
CA GLU A 113 3.64 -8.71 -14.26
C GLU A 113 4.53 -8.27 -15.42
N LYS A 114 4.72 -6.95 -15.58
CA LYS A 114 5.61 -6.39 -16.62
C LYS A 114 7.07 -6.74 -16.36
N ILE A 115 7.52 -6.68 -15.11
CA ILE A 115 8.87 -7.09 -14.72
C ILE A 115 9.07 -8.57 -15.03
N GLN A 116 8.14 -9.44 -14.65
CA GLN A 116 8.22 -10.88 -14.93
C GLN A 116 8.27 -11.17 -16.43
N THR A 117 7.47 -10.47 -17.23
CA THR A 117 7.49 -10.56 -18.69
C THR A 117 8.86 -10.15 -19.24
N PHE A 118 9.40 -9.02 -18.77
CA PHE A 118 10.72 -8.53 -19.16
C PHE A 118 11.84 -9.52 -18.78
N THR A 119 11.88 -9.98 -17.53
CA THR A 119 12.88 -10.95 -17.06
C THR A 119 12.80 -12.26 -17.83
N SER A 120 11.59 -12.72 -18.18
CA SER A 120 11.39 -13.93 -18.99
C SER A 120 11.87 -13.75 -20.43
N ALA A 121 11.62 -12.60 -21.04
CA ALA A 121 12.12 -12.26 -22.37
C ALA A 121 13.65 -12.18 -22.39
N VAL A 122 14.25 -11.49 -21.42
CA VAL A 122 15.73 -11.41 -21.28
C VAL A 122 16.34 -12.79 -21.05
N GLY A 123 15.77 -13.62 -20.16
CA GLY A 123 16.24 -14.98 -19.93
C GLY A 123 16.09 -15.89 -21.15
N THR A 124 15.08 -15.65 -21.99
CA THR A 124 14.89 -16.40 -23.25
C THR A 124 15.89 -15.95 -24.32
N LEU A 125 16.13 -14.66 -24.45
CA LEU A 125 17.14 -14.12 -25.37
C LEU A 125 18.55 -14.63 -25.02
N ALA A 126 18.92 -14.65 -23.74
CA ALA A 126 20.22 -15.17 -23.29
C ALA A 126 20.45 -16.65 -23.66
N ARG A 127 19.38 -17.46 -23.63
CA ARG A 127 19.43 -18.88 -24.06
C ARG A 127 19.55 -19.03 -25.57
N LEU A 128 18.89 -18.17 -26.35
CA LEU A 128 18.93 -18.22 -27.81
C LEU A 128 20.26 -17.71 -28.40
N THR A 129 20.96 -16.82 -27.69
CA THR A 129 22.24 -16.26 -28.13
C THR A 129 23.48 -17.03 -27.65
N GLY A 130 23.30 -18.14 -26.93
CA GLY A 130 24.42 -18.98 -26.46
C GLY A 130 25.28 -18.35 -25.36
N ALA A 131 24.84 -17.26 -24.73
CA ALA A 131 25.55 -16.61 -23.63
C ALA A 131 25.28 -17.28 -22.26
N GLY A 132 24.75 -18.51 -22.27
CA GLY A 132 24.26 -19.24 -21.11
C GLY A 132 25.05 -20.50 -20.75
N GLU A 133 26.29 -20.64 -21.22
CA GLU A 133 27.27 -21.63 -20.72
C GLU A 133 28.32 -20.96 -19.82
#